data_AF-A0A914Z3U3-F1
#
_entry.id   AF-A0A914Z3U3-F1
#
_cell.length_a   1.000
_cell.length_b   1.000
_cell.length_c   1.000
_cell.angle_alpha   90.00
_cell.angle_beta   90.00
_cell.angle_gamma   90.00
#
_symmetry.space_group_name_H-M   'P 1'
#
loop_
_entity.id
_entity.type
_entity.pdbx_description
1 polymer ?
#
loop_
_entity_poly.entity_id
_entity_poly.type
_entity_poly.pdbx_seq_one_letter_code
_entity_poly.pdbx_strand_id
1 'polypeptide(L)' 'MSTLSDDKWTLKINENIHKVIQQKCFGVPWISVKNSRNQNADFFGADRLPLVFRFLEDDKKRSMIN' A
#
# COMPACT_ATOMS: atom_id res chain seq x y z
N MET A 1 18.20 10.21 -26.87
CA MET A 1 18.47 8.79 -26.56
C MET A 1 18.51 8.69 -25.05
N SER A 2 17.46 8.14 -24.42
CA SER A 2 17.54 7.74 -23.02
C SER A 2 18.61 6.65 -22.92
N THR A 3 19.40 6.68 -21.86
CA THR A 3 20.38 5.61 -21.63
C THR A 3 19.61 4.35 -21.23
N LEU A 4 20.08 3.15 -21.61
CA LEU A 4 19.40 1.87 -21.30
C LEU A 4 19.08 1.69 -19.79
N SER A 5 19.80 2.40 -18.91
CA SER A 5 19.49 2.46 -17.47
C SER A 5 18.21 3.23 -17.15
N ASP A 6 17.93 4.34 -17.85
CA ASP A 6 16.73 5.15 -17.67
C ASP A 6 15.48 4.35 -18.04
N ASP A 7 15.60 3.49 -19.05
CA ASP A 7 14.50 2.66 -19.54
C ASP A 7 14.08 1.61 -18.50
N LYS A 8 15.04 0.98 -17.80
CA LYS A 8 14.75 0.02 -16.72
C LYS A 8 14.01 0.68 -15.55
N TRP A 9 14.46 1.85 -15.11
CA TRP A 9 13.84 2.54 -13.98
C TRP A 9 12.46 3.11 -14.34
N THR A 10 12.32 3.64 -15.55
CA THR A 10 11.02 4.09 -16.08
C THR A 10 10.03 2.95 -16.17
N LEU A 11 10.44 1.80 -16.71
CA LEU A 11 9.62 0.59 -16.72
C LEU A 11 9.18 0.21 -15.30
N LYS A 12 10.11 0.23 -14.34
CA LYS A 12 9.79 -0.15 -12.96
C LYS A 12 8.80 0.80 -12.29
N ILE A 13 8.92 2.10 -12.56
CA ILE A 13 7.97 3.12 -12.08
C ILE A 13 6.59 2.85 -12.68
N ASN A 14 6.51 2.62 -13.99
CA ASN A 14 5.24 2.34 -14.67
C ASN A 14 4.57 1.06 -14.15
N GLU A 15 5.33 -0.02 -13.94
CA GLU A 15 4.81 -1.25 -13.31
C GLU A 15 4.18 -0.97 -11.94
N ASN A 16 4.86 -0.19 -11.11
CA ASN A 16 4.36 0.17 -9.77
C ASN A 16 3.11 1.05 -9.84
N ILE A 17 3.06 2.02 -10.77
CA ILE A 17 1.89 2.88 -11.00
C ILE A 17 0.69 2.02 -11.45
N HIS A 18 0.88 1.13 -12.43
CA HIS A 18 -0.20 0.26 -12.89
C HIS A 18 -0.74 -0.65 -11.78
N LYS A 19 0.15 -1.17 -10.92
CA LYS A 19 -0.24 -1.98 -9.76
C LYS A 19 -1.16 -1.21 -8.81
N VAL A 20 -0.84 0.03 -8.45
CA VAL A 20 -1.67 0.81 -7.51
C VAL A 20 -2.95 1.32 -8.16
N ILE A 21 -2.97 1.58 -9.48
CA ILE A 21 -4.21 1.90 -10.22
C ILE A 21 -5.19 0.72 -10.17
N GLN A 22 -4.71 -0.51 -10.33
CA GLN A 22 -5.55 -1.71 -10.20
C GLN A 22 -6.16 -1.85 -8.78
N GLN A 23 -5.52 -1.26 -7.78
CA GLN A 23 -6.01 -1.17 -6.40
C GLN A 23 -6.95 0.04 -6.18
N LYS A 24 -7.40 0.71 -7.25
CA LYS A 24 -8.26 1.90 -7.22
C LYS A 24 -7.61 3.13 -6.57
N CYS A 25 -6.28 3.19 -6.54
CA CYS A 25 -5.56 4.40 -6.13
C CYS A 25 -5.92 5.56 -7.06
N PHE A 26 -6.38 6.67 -6.49
CA PHE A 26 -6.76 7.88 -7.21
C PHE A 26 -5.90 9.10 -6.87
N GLY A 27 -4.96 8.98 -5.92
CA GLY A 27 -4.13 10.09 -5.47
C GLY A 27 -3.12 9.67 -4.39
N VAL A 28 -2.31 10.62 -3.92
CA VAL A 28 -1.26 10.38 -2.92
C VAL A 28 -1.43 11.26 -1.66
N PRO A 29 -1.00 10.79 -0.46
CA PRO A 29 -0.42 9.47 -0.21
C PRO A 29 -1.47 8.35 -0.23
N TRP A 30 -1.11 7.20 -0.81
CA TRP A 30 -1.87 5.95 -0.80
C TRP A 30 -1.14 4.91 0.03
N ILE A 31 -1.81 4.37 1.04
CA ILE A 31 -1.22 3.50 2.04
C ILE A 31 -1.94 2.14 1.98
N SER A 32 -1.28 1.15 1.39
CA SER A 32 -1.76 -0.24 1.36
C SER A 32 -1.11 -1.02 2.50
N VAL A 33 -1.92 -1.59 3.39
CA VAL A 33 -1.45 -2.40 4.52
C VAL A 33 -2.07 -3.78 4.53
N LYS A 34 -1.28 -4.76 4.98
CA LYS A 34 -1.69 -6.15 5.17
C LYS A 34 -1.46 -6.55 6.62
N ASN A 35 -2.49 -7.05 7.30
CA ASN A 35 -2.38 -7.51 8.69
C ASN A 35 -1.99 -9.00 8.77
N SER A 36 -1.75 -9.54 9.98
CA SER A 36 -1.33 -10.94 10.17
C SER A 36 -2.41 -11.95 9.79
N ARG A 37 -3.69 -11.56 9.80
CA ARG A 37 -4.81 -12.33 9.23
C ARG A 37 -4.88 -12.29 7.69
N ASN A 38 -3.84 -11.81 7.01
CA ASN A 38 -3.76 -11.75 5.55
C ASN A 38 -4.85 -10.84 4.91
N GLN A 39 -5.48 -9.95 5.68
CA GLN A 39 -6.44 -8.98 5.19
C GLN A 39 -5.72 -7.74 4.69
N ASN A 40 -6.16 -7.20 3.56
CA ASN A 40 -5.62 -5.99 2.97
C ASN A 40 -6.60 -4.81 3.19
N ALA A 41 -6.07 -3.64 3.47
CA ALA A 41 -6.81 -2.39 3.51
C ALA A 41 -6.00 -1.27 2.87
N ASP A 42 -6.69 -0.39 2.17
CA ASP A 42 -6.11 0.77 1.50
C ASP A 42 -6.64 2.07 2.13
N PHE A 43 -5.76 3.04 2.33
CA PHE A 43 -6.07 4.33 2.93
C PHE A 43 -5.51 5.47 2.09
N PHE A 44 -6.35 6.47 1.80
CA PHE A 44 -5.97 7.71 1.12
C PHE A 44 -5.83 8.86 2.14
N GLY A 45 -4.69 9.56 2.10
CA GLY A 45 -4.41 10.70 2.96
C GLY A 45 -3.60 10.34 4.21
N ALA A 46 -2.70 11.25 4.61
CA ALA A 46 -1.85 11.07 5.80
C ALA A 46 -2.66 11.15 7.12
N ASP A 47 -3.81 11.81 7.10
CA ASP A 47 -4.77 11.90 8.18
C ASP A 47 -5.43 10.54 8.52
N ARG A 48 -5.22 9.51 7.69
CA ARG A 48 -5.69 8.14 7.95
C ARG A 48 -4.70 7.28 8.74
N LEU A 49 -3.50 7.77 9.06
CA LEU A 49 -2.51 7.01 9.84
C LEU A 49 -3.06 6.44 11.18
N PRO A 50 -3.89 7.15 11.96
CA PRO A 50 -4.51 6.56 13.16
C PRO A 50 -5.39 5.34 12.85
N LEU A 51 -6.10 5.34 11.72
CA LEU A 51 -6.91 4.20 11.29
C LEU A 51 -6.06 3.03 10.79
N VAL A 52 -4.93 3.33 10.13
CA VAL A 52 -3.93 2.33 9.74
C VAL A 52 -3.42 1.58 10.98
N PHE A 53 -3.02 2.31 12.03
CA PHE A 53 -2.54 1.68 13.26
C PHE A 53 -3.62 0.84 13.94
N ARG A 54 -4.86 1.34 14.01
CA ARG A 54 -5.98 0.56 14.54
C ARG A 54 -6.21 -0.74 13.77
N PHE A 55 -6.18 -0.68 12.44
CA PHE A 55 -6.33 -1.87 11.59
C PHE A 55 -5.24 -2.93 11.86
N LEU A 56 -4.01 -2.49 12.13
CA LEU A 56 -2.88 -3.37 12.46
C LEU A 56 -2.90 -3.86 13.92
N GLU A 57 -3.50 -3.11 14.85
CA GLU A 57 -3.61 -3.50 16.27
C GLU A 57 -4.78 -4.44 16.58
N ASP A 58 -5.95 -4.21 15.96
CA ASP A 58 -7.14 -5.06 16.12
C ASP A 58 -6.86 -6.53 15.73
N ASP A 59 -5.82 -6.72 14.91
CA ASP A 59 -5.25 -7.99 14.53
C ASP A 59 -4.47 -8.67 15.67
N LYS A 60 -3.60 -7.93 16.36
CA LYS A 60 -2.80 -8.43 17.51
C LYS A 60 -3.65 -8.74 18.74
N LYS A 61 -4.68 -7.93 19.01
CA LYS A 61 -5.52 -8.13 20.20
C LYS A 61 -6.39 -9.37 20.09
N ARG A 62 -6.84 -9.74 18.88
CA ARG A 62 -7.68 -10.94 18.66
C ARG A 62 -6.86 -12.23 18.55
N SER A 63 -5.60 -12.16 18.15
CA SER A 63 -4.73 -13.35 18.12
C SER A 63 -4.30 -13.83 19.52
N MET A 64 -4.44 -13.01 20.56
CA MET A 64 -4.14 -13.38 21.95
C MET A 64 -5.33 -14.01 22.70
N ILE A 65 -6.50 -14.13 22.06
CA ILE A 65 -7.74 -14.65 22.68
C ILE A 65 -8.09 -16.05 22.11
N ASN A 66 -7.25 -16.58 21.22
CA ASN A 66 -7.32 -17.95 20.67
C ASN A 66 -6.03 -18.70 21.01
#